data_AF-A0A7M7HIS9-F1
#
_entry.id   AF-A0A7M7HIS9-F1
#
_cell.length_a   1.000
_cell.length_b   1.000
_cell.length_c   1.000
_cell.angle_alpha   90.00
_cell.angle_beta   90.00
_cell.angle_gamma   90.00
#
_symmetry.space_group_name_H-M   'P 1'
#
loop_
_entity.id
_entity.type
_entity.pdbx_description
1 polymer ?
#
loop_
_entity_poly.entity_id
_entity_poly.type
_entity_poly.pdbx_seq_one_letter_code
_entity_poly.pdbx_strand_id
1 'polypeptide(L)'
;MVGITDTNDGKILENTGYLYNEIATNYPSNNYTQLCNELGVRFAESQSILQRHLLNSKKALKEVFNIWEAKGNAKGNATRAKLESALKKAETGALCSIVAKHFANVEVHEEEEESDESDEDEVREEEEESDEDESEEEEEEDSDEGD
;
A
#
# COMPACT_ATOMS: atom_id res chain seq x y z
N MET A 1 -8.72 1.63 -14.05
CA MET A 1 -7.37 1.86 -14.61
C MET A 1 -6.41 2.17 -13.47
N VAL A 2 -5.39 1.34 -13.26
CA VAL A 2 -4.24 1.67 -12.40
C VAL A 2 -3.10 2.03 -13.35
N GLY A 3 -2.66 3.28 -13.31
CA GLY A 3 -1.74 3.83 -14.32
C GLY A 3 -0.28 3.58 -13.96
N ILE A 4 0.33 2.56 -14.57
CA ILE A 4 1.77 2.31 -14.46
C ILE A 4 2.51 3.49 -15.12
N THR A 5 3.05 4.39 -14.30
CA THR A 5 3.86 5.52 -14.78
C THR A 5 5.34 5.14 -14.78
N ASP A 6 5.80 4.59 -15.90
CA ASP A 6 7.22 4.27 -16.08
C ASP A 6 8.06 5.56 -16.14
N THR A 7 8.89 5.74 -15.12
CA THR A 7 9.98 6.71 -15.11
C THR A 7 11.27 6.00 -14.70
N ASN A 8 12.36 6.37 -15.37
CA ASN A 8 13.59 5.57 -15.47
C ASN A 8 14.41 5.45 -14.15
N ASP A 9 13.91 6.00 -13.04
CA ASP A 9 14.46 5.85 -11.67
C ASP A 9 13.90 4.61 -10.92
N GLY A 10 13.03 3.84 -11.59
CA GLY A 10 12.50 2.56 -11.14
C GLY A 10 11.03 2.65 -10.70
N LYS A 11 10.21 1.75 -11.27
CA LYS A 11 8.76 1.62 -11.05
C LYS A 11 8.36 1.96 -9.59
N ILE A 12 7.41 2.90 -9.47
CA ILE A 12 6.78 3.25 -8.18
C ILE A 12 6.10 2.00 -7.62
N LEU A 13 6.18 1.84 -6.31
CA LEU A 13 5.61 0.69 -5.61
C LEU A 13 4.10 0.91 -5.36
N GLU A 14 3.30 0.06 -5.99
CA GLU A 14 1.85 -0.03 -5.82
C GLU A 14 1.43 -1.48 -5.54
N ASN A 15 0.32 -1.67 -4.82
CA ASN A 15 -0.25 -2.97 -4.44
C ASN A 15 0.75 -3.98 -3.80
N THR A 16 1.70 -3.46 -3.03
CA THR A 16 2.82 -4.19 -2.42
C THR A 16 2.49 -4.93 -1.12
N GLY A 17 1.22 -4.93 -0.68
CA GLY A 17 0.82 -5.56 0.57
C GLY A 17 1.21 -7.03 0.70
N TYR A 18 1.25 -7.76 -0.43
CA TYR A 18 1.79 -9.12 -0.51
C TYR A 18 3.31 -9.14 -0.35
N LEU A 19 4.05 -8.34 -1.15
CA LEU A 19 5.50 -8.20 -1.09
C LEU A 19 5.99 -7.89 0.33
N TYR A 20 5.42 -6.89 1.00
CA TYR A 20 5.80 -6.51 2.37
C TYR A 20 5.46 -7.61 3.38
N ASN A 21 4.36 -8.34 3.18
CA ASN A 21 4.02 -9.47 4.03
C ASN A 21 5.00 -10.65 3.87
N GLU A 22 5.45 -10.94 2.64
CA GLU A 22 6.43 -12.00 2.37
C GLU A 22 7.83 -11.63 2.90
N ILE A 23 8.30 -10.40 2.64
CA ILE A 23 9.55 -9.88 3.21
C ILE A 23 9.49 -9.93 4.74
N ALA A 24 8.46 -9.36 5.38
CA ALA A 24 8.33 -9.35 6.84
C ALA A 24 8.16 -10.75 7.47
N THR A 25 7.76 -11.76 6.69
CA THR A 25 7.72 -13.16 7.14
C THR A 25 9.09 -13.81 7.15
N ASN A 26 9.94 -13.46 6.17
CA ASN A 26 11.29 -14.00 6.03
C ASN A 26 12.37 -13.12 6.69
N TYR A 27 11.97 -12.00 7.32
CA TYR A 27 12.90 -11.02 7.87
C TYR A 27 13.48 -11.46 9.23
N PRO A 28 14.81 -11.53 9.40
CA PRO A 28 15.43 -11.90 10.67
C PRO A 28 15.24 -10.78 11.72
N SER A 29 14.71 -11.14 12.88
CA SER A 29 14.22 -10.18 13.90
C SER A 29 15.32 -9.29 14.50
N ASN A 30 16.56 -9.77 14.55
CA ASN A 30 17.73 -9.02 15.02
C ASN A 30 18.11 -7.84 14.10
N ASN A 31 17.78 -7.90 12.79
CA ASN A 31 18.09 -6.83 11.84
C ASN A 31 16.97 -5.77 11.72
N TYR A 32 15.90 -5.87 12.52
CA TYR A 32 14.71 -4.99 12.46
C TYR A 32 15.07 -3.51 12.45
N THR A 33 15.80 -3.07 13.48
CA THR A 33 16.17 -1.65 13.67
C THR A 33 17.04 -1.11 12.53
N GLN A 34 17.90 -1.95 11.96
CA GLN A 34 18.79 -1.56 10.86
C GLN A 34 17.99 -1.28 9.59
N LEU A 35 17.02 -2.13 9.25
CA LEU A 35 16.11 -1.86 8.13
C LEU A 35 15.26 -0.61 8.36
N CYS A 36 14.72 -0.41 9.57
CA CYS A 36 13.97 0.81 9.89
C CYS A 36 14.81 2.07 9.59
N ASN A 37 16.06 2.09 10.04
CA ASN A 37 16.96 3.23 9.81
C ASN A 37 17.24 3.45 8.30
N GLU A 38 17.46 2.38 7.52
CA GLU A 38 17.67 2.48 6.06
C GLU A 38 16.42 2.91 5.29
N LEU A 39 15.23 2.63 5.81
CA LEU A 39 13.95 3.16 5.30
C LEU A 39 13.63 4.57 5.86
N GLY A 40 14.55 5.18 6.62
CA GLY A 40 14.40 6.54 7.16
C GLY A 40 13.51 6.65 8.40
N VAL A 41 13.09 5.54 9.01
CA VAL A 41 12.36 5.50 10.28
C VAL A 41 13.37 5.58 11.43
N ARG A 42 13.23 6.61 12.28
CA ARG A 42 14.20 6.88 13.36
C ARG A 42 14.09 5.81 14.46
N PHE A 43 15.18 5.54 15.18
CA PHE A 43 15.21 4.55 16.27
C PHE A 43 14.05 4.65 17.27
N ALA A 44 13.71 5.85 17.76
CA ALA A 44 12.60 6.03 18.70
C ALA A 44 11.22 5.73 18.06
N GLU A 45 11.05 6.04 16.77
CA GLU A 45 9.85 5.72 15.99
C GLU A 45 9.73 4.20 15.78
N SER A 46 10.83 3.51 15.42
CA SER A 46 10.84 2.05 15.26
C SER A 46 10.60 1.30 16.57
N GLN A 47 11.16 1.75 17.70
CA GLN A 47 10.84 1.18 19.01
C GLN A 47 9.37 1.40 19.39
N SER A 48 8.80 2.58 19.11
CA SER A 48 7.38 2.86 19.33
C SER A 48 6.46 1.96 18.47
N ILE A 49 6.78 1.76 17.19
CA ILE A 49 6.07 0.81 16.31
C ILE A 49 6.17 -0.61 16.88
N LEU A 50 7.37 -1.05 17.27
CA LEU A 50 7.59 -2.40 17.81
C LEU A 50 6.82 -2.65 19.12
N GLN A 51 6.74 -1.65 20.01
CA GLN A 51 5.95 -1.72 21.24
C GLN A 51 4.44 -1.79 20.97
N ARG A 52 3.93 -0.98 20.02
CA ARG A 52 2.51 -1.04 19.61
C ARG A 52 2.09 -2.42 19.06
N HIS A 53 3.03 -3.16 18.49
CA HIS A 53 2.82 -4.55 18.03
C HIS A 53 3.22 -5.62 19.05
N LEU A 54 3.37 -5.27 20.34
CA LEU A 54 3.72 -6.22 21.41
C LEU A 54 5.00 -7.00 21.12
N LEU A 55 6.03 -6.30 20.63
CA LEU A 55 7.33 -6.84 20.19
C LEU A 55 7.27 -7.82 19.00
N ASN A 56 6.13 -7.91 18.30
CA ASN A 56 6.00 -8.70 17.09
C ASN A 56 6.68 -7.99 15.90
N SER A 57 7.95 -8.32 15.66
CA SER A 57 8.76 -7.72 14.59
C SER A 57 8.13 -7.85 13.20
N LYS A 58 7.44 -8.97 12.89
CA LYS A 58 6.75 -9.15 11.60
C LYS A 58 5.63 -8.14 11.41
N LYS A 59 4.76 -7.94 12.41
CA LYS A 59 3.68 -6.93 12.32
C LYS A 59 4.26 -5.51 12.28
N ALA A 60 5.27 -5.24 13.11
CA ALA A 60 5.97 -3.96 13.15
C ALA A 60 6.65 -3.61 11.80
N LEU A 61 7.25 -4.60 11.12
CA LEU A 61 7.85 -4.40 9.79
C LEU A 61 6.80 -4.06 8.73
N LYS A 62 5.64 -4.73 8.74
CA LYS A 62 4.55 -4.39 7.82
C LYS A 62 4.11 -2.94 7.99
N GLU A 63 3.98 -2.45 9.22
CA GLU A 63 3.67 -1.03 9.45
C GLU A 63 4.81 -0.11 8.98
N VAL A 64 6.08 -0.46 9.24
CA VAL A 64 7.24 0.30 8.74
C VAL A 64 7.23 0.42 7.21
N PHE A 65 6.94 -0.67 6.48
CA PHE A 65 6.84 -0.63 5.03
C PHE A 65 5.68 0.25 4.55
N ASN A 66 4.48 0.11 5.15
CA ASN A 66 3.34 0.96 4.81
C ASN A 66 3.62 2.45 5.07
N ILE A 67 4.31 2.77 6.18
CA ILE A 67 4.74 4.14 6.51
C ILE A 67 5.77 4.66 5.48
N TRP A 68 6.74 3.82 5.11
CA TRP A 68 7.77 4.17 4.12
C TRP A 68 7.17 4.40 2.73
N GLU A 69 6.25 3.53 2.30
CA GLU A 69 5.54 3.65 1.03
C GLU A 69 4.66 4.90 0.99
N ALA A 70 3.84 5.14 2.02
CA ALA A 70 3.00 6.34 2.09
C ALA A 70 3.83 7.65 2.09
N LYS A 71 4.91 7.70 2.89
CA LYS A 71 5.85 8.84 2.90
C LYS A 71 6.64 8.97 1.60
N GLY A 72 6.84 7.86 0.89
CA GLY A 72 7.62 7.76 -0.35
C GLY A 72 6.82 8.12 -1.60
N ASN A 73 5.60 7.61 -1.77
CA ASN A 73 4.74 7.87 -2.93
C ASN A 73 4.39 9.36 -3.04
N ALA A 74 4.15 10.04 -1.92
CA ALA A 74 4.00 11.51 -1.86
C ALA A 74 5.25 12.30 -2.33
N LYS A 75 6.37 11.62 -2.61
CA LYS A 75 7.66 12.22 -3.02
C LYS A 75 8.34 11.47 -4.17
N GLY A 76 7.67 10.55 -4.88
CA GLY A 76 8.29 9.70 -5.91
C GLY A 76 9.48 8.84 -5.42
N ASN A 77 9.49 8.50 -4.12
CA ASN A 77 10.66 7.94 -3.43
C ASN A 77 10.51 6.49 -2.96
N ALA A 78 9.32 5.89 -2.99
CA ALA A 78 9.15 4.46 -2.73
C ALA A 78 9.30 3.67 -4.04
N THR A 79 10.55 3.44 -4.44
CA THR A 79 10.89 2.67 -5.65
C THR A 79 11.49 1.32 -5.27
N ARG A 80 11.32 0.33 -6.15
CA ARG A 80 11.94 -1.01 -6.02
C ARG A 80 13.44 -0.94 -5.69
N ALA A 81 14.18 -0.07 -6.37
CA ALA A 81 15.63 0.07 -6.19
C ALA A 81 16.01 0.55 -4.77
N LYS A 82 15.21 1.43 -4.16
CA LYS A 82 15.42 1.91 -2.79
C LYS A 82 15.10 0.83 -1.76
N LEU A 83 14.05 0.03 -1.98
CA LEU A 83 13.74 -1.15 -1.15
C LEU A 83 14.88 -2.18 -1.20
N GLU A 84 15.35 -2.55 -2.39
CA GLU A 84 16.48 -3.48 -2.53
C GLU A 84 17.78 -2.95 -1.90
N SER A 85 18.04 -1.64 -2.03
CA SER A 85 19.20 -0.98 -1.41
C SER A 85 19.14 -1.04 0.12
N ALA A 86 17.97 -0.75 0.70
CA ALA A 86 17.75 -0.85 2.15
C ALA A 86 17.93 -2.28 2.66
N LEU A 87 17.39 -3.29 1.97
CA LEU A 87 17.59 -4.71 2.32
C LEU A 87 19.07 -5.12 2.27
N LYS A 88 19.82 -4.72 1.23
CA LYS A 88 21.25 -5.01 1.10
C LYS A 88 22.07 -4.40 2.24
N LYS A 89 21.82 -3.13 2.58
CA LYS A 89 22.50 -2.43 3.68
C LYS A 89 22.09 -2.91 5.07
N ALA A 90 20.89 -3.46 5.21
CA ALA A 90 20.41 -4.11 6.44
C ALA A 90 20.92 -5.55 6.60
N GLU A 91 21.91 -5.97 5.79
CA GLU A 91 22.50 -7.32 5.74
C GLU A 91 21.51 -8.44 5.35
N THR A 92 20.34 -8.07 4.83
CA THR A 92 19.26 -8.99 4.42
C THR A 92 19.07 -9.02 2.90
N GLY A 93 20.13 -8.73 2.14
CA GLY A 93 20.12 -8.68 0.67
C GLY A 93 19.65 -9.97 -0.04
N ALA A 94 19.64 -11.13 0.64
CA ALA A 94 19.01 -12.35 0.14
C ALA A 94 17.50 -12.18 -0.12
N LEU A 95 16.83 -11.29 0.62
CA LEU A 95 15.40 -10.98 0.44
C LEU A 95 15.13 -10.16 -0.84
N CYS A 96 16.16 -9.62 -1.51
CA CYS A 96 15.99 -9.01 -2.84
C CYS A 96 15.49 -10.02 -3.89
N SER A 97 15.68 -11.33 -3.70
CA SER A 97 15.10 -12.34 -4.57
C SER A 97 13.57 -12.42 -4.44
N ILE A 98 12.99 -12.07 -3.29
CA ILE A 98 11.52 -11.96 -3.12
C ILE A 98 11.02 -10.76 -3.93
N VAL A 99 11.69 -9.61 -3.78
CA VAL A 99 11.40 -8.41 -4.57
C VAL A 99 11.45 -8.71 -6.07
N ALA A 100 12.53 -9.35 -6.55
CA ALA A 100 12.69 -9.67 -7.97
C ALA A 100 11.58 -10.58 -8.51
N LYS A 101 11.17 -11.62 -7.77
CA LYS A 101 10.07 -12.51 -8.15
C LYS A 101 8.73 -11.78 -8.25
N HIS A 102 8.45 -10.88 -7.30
CA HIS A 102 7.20 -10.12 -7.28
C HIS A 102 7.03 -9.28 -8.55
N PHE A 103 8.10 -8.66 -9.07
CA PHE A 103 8.04 -7.89 -10.32
C PHE A 103 8.10 -8.75 -11.58
N ALA A 104 8.84 -9.85 -11.57
CA ALA A 104 8.87 -10.77 -12.71
C ALA A 104 7.50 -11.40 -13.01
N ASN A 105 6.67 -11.63 -11.99
CA ASN A 105 5.32 -12.19 -12.16
C ASN A 105 4.29 -11.16 -12.68
N VAL A 106 4.54 -9.86 -12.53
CA VAL A 106 3.63 -8.80 -13.01
C VAL A 106 3.71 -8.66 -14.54
N GLU A 107 4.88 -8.92 -15.13
CA GLU A 107 5.12 -8.83 -16.57
C GLU A 107 4.59 -10.05 -17.37
N VAL A 108 3.79 -10.93 -16.73
CA VAL A 108 3.17 -12.14 -17.35
C VAL A 108 1.63 -12.08 -17.33
N HIS A 109 1.08 -10.86 -17.25
CA HIS A 109 -0.38 -10.59 -17.25
C HIS A 109 -0.75 -9.39 -18.15
N GLU A 110 0.04 -9.14 -19.20
CA GLU A 110 -0.22 -8.12 -20.23
C GLU A 110 -0.29 -8.71 -21.66
N GLU A 111 -0.30 -10.05 -21.80
CA GLU A 111 -0.60 -10.75 -23.06
C GLU A 111 -1.79 -11.70 -22.82
N GLU A 112 -2.72 -11.77 -23.78
CA GLU A 112 -4.10 -12.29 -23.67
C GLU A 112 -5.02 -11.33 -22.85
N GLU A 113 -6.02 -10.65 -23.44
CA GLU A 113 -6.85 -11.03 -24.59
C GLU A 113 -6.91 -9.99 -25.73
N GLU A 114 -6.65 -10.47 -26.94
CA GLU A 114 -7.09 -9.87 -28.22
C GLU A 114 -8.17 -10.80 -28.81
N SER A 115 -9.41 -10.33 -28.87
CA SER A 115 -10.51 -10.85 -29.71
C SER A 115 -11.59 -9.78 -29.75
N ASP A 116 -11.65 -8.98 -30.82
CA ASP A 116 -12.27 -9.31 -32.12
C ASP A 116 -13.81 -9.12 -32.05
N GLU A 117 -14.18 -7.91 -32.45
CA GLU A 117 -15.41 -7.47 -33.14
C GLU A 117 -16.80 -8.02 -32.72
N SER A 118 -17.72 -7.10 -32.39
CA SER A 118 -19.04 -6.99 -33.05
C SER A 118 -19.75 -5.68 -32.65
N ASP A 119 -19.99 -4.79 -33.62
CA ASP A 119 -21.18 -3.92 -33.61
C ASP A 119 -22.44 -4.81 -33.46
N GLU A 120 -23.50 -4.38 -32.76
CA GLU A 120 -24.90 -4.33 -33.26
C GLU A 120 -25.79 -3.46 -32.31
N ASP A 121 -26.42 -2.46 -32.93
CA ASP A 121 -27.74 -1.86 -32.65
C ASP A 121 -28.12 -0.91 -31.48
N GLU A 122 -29.02 0.00 -31.88
CA GLU A 122 -29.58 1.17 -31.21
C GLU A 122 -31.01 0.87 -30.70
N VAL A 123 -31.34 1.15 -29.43
CA VAL A 123 -32.76 1.36 -29.02
C VAL A 123 -32.93 2.29 -27.80
N ARG A 124 -33.37 3.51 -28.10
CA ARG A 124 -34.49 4.29 -27.50
C ARG A 124 -35.16 3.85 -26.18
N GLU A 125 -35.30 4.83 -25.26
CA GLU A 125 -36.57 5.31 -24.60
C GLU A 125 -37.31 4.40 -23.57
N GLU A 126 -37.96 4.86 -22.48
CA GLU A 126 -38.18 6.19 -21.80
C GLU A 126 -38.25 6.01 -20.24
N GLU A 127 -38.43 7.12 -19.50
CA GLU A 127 -39.39 7.40 -18.38
C GLU A 127 -39.93 6.29 -17.41
N GLU A 128 -40.37 6.59 -16.17
CA GLU A 128 -40.64 7.90 -15.51
C GLU A 128 -39.51 8.45 -14.60
N GLU A 129 -39.40 8.29 -13.27
CA GLU A 129 -40.16 7.57 -12.22
C GLU A 129 -39.86 8.21 -10.82
N SER A 130 -40.61 7.87 -9.75
CA SER A 130 -40.61 8.49 -8.40
C SER A 130 -40.60 7.48 -7.24
N ASP A 131 -40.03 7.83 -6.09
CA ASP A 131 -40.67 7.59 -4.78
C ASP A 131 -40.12 8.55 -3.70
N GLU A 132 -41.04 9.08 -2.90
CA GLU A 132 -40.81 10.00 -1.78
C GLU A 132 -40.64 9.19 -0.48
N ASP A 133 -39.77 9.60 0.44
CA ASP A 133 -39.91 9.22 1.85
C ASP A 133 -39.46 10.39 2.75
N GLU A 134 -40.43 10.99 3.42
CA GLU A 134 -40.21 12.02 4.43
C GLU A 134 -40.13 11.37 5.83
N SER A 135 -39.14 11.74 6.62
CA SER A 135 -39.13 11.50 8.08
C SER A 135 -38.31 12.56 8.81
N GLU A 136 -38.85 13.77 8.78
CA GLU A 136 -39.23 14.58 9.96
C GLU A 136 -38.78 14.12 11.38
N GLU A 137 -38.26 15.11 12.15
CA GLU A 137 -38.21 15.25 13.64
C GLU A 137 -37.27 14.29 14.47
N GLU A 138 -36.80 14.58 15.69
CA GLU A 138 -37.07 15.62 16.71
C GLU A 138 -35.79 16.15 17.41
N GLU A 139 -35.85 17.44 17.80
CA GLU A 139 -35.46 18.13 19.05
C GLU A 139 -34.18 17.82 19.90
N GLU A 140 -33.43 18.91 20.14
CA GLU A 140 -33.08 19.56 21.44
C GLU A 140 -32.45 18.75 22.61
N GLU A 141 -31.33 19.26 23.15
CA GLU A 141 -31.16 19.66 24.57
C GLU A 141 -29.73 20.23 24.82
N ASP A 142 -29.54 21.53 24.58
CA ASP A 142 -28.36 22.26 25.05
C ASP A 142 -28.57 22.68 26.53
N SER A 143 -28.05 21.88 27.46
CA SER A 143 -28.02 22.24 28.89
C SER A 143 -26.83 23.13 29.22
N ASP A 144 -27.06 24.45 29.15
CA ASP A 144 -26.26 25.46 29.84
C ASP A 144 -26.45 25.32 31.36
N GLU A 145 -25.35 25.26 32.11
CA GLU A 145 -25.25 25.94 33.40
C GLU A 145 -23.78 26.06 33.82
N GLY A 146 -23.33 27.29 34.05
CA GLY A 146 -22.02 27.58 34.64
C GLY A 146 -22.14 28.45 35.88
N ASP A 147 -21.42 28.08 36.94
CA ASP A 147 -20.62 28.95 37.82
C ASP A 147 -19.55 28.12 38.56
#